data_AF-A0A957VA74-F1
#
_entry.id   AF-A0A957VA74-F1
#
_cell.length_a   1.000
_cell.length_b   1.000
_cell.length_c   1.000
_cell.angle_alpha   90.00
_cell.angle_beta   90.00
_cell.angle_gamma   90.00
#
_symmetry.space_group_name_H-M   'P 1'
#
loop_
_entity.id
_entity.type
_entity.pdbx_description
1 polymer ?
#
loop_
_entity_poly.entity_id
_entity_poly.type
_entity_poly.pdbx_seq_one_letter_code
_entity_poly.pdbx_strand_id
1 'polypeptide(L)'
;MTRGRRDSPWLALRRCLAMVRRLQRGPATRPELVEVVSAEVNGAYGAAEGKALSRRFQSDRERLSQILGIEIKADRRSREYTLRELAMPLLDMPDEDLRTLAFLEQTFEAHSPHHHQIQELVGRLKAYLPEERRLALEQIRTDVILQLGQQDDDRLDP
;
A
#
# COMPACT_ATOMS: atom_id res chain seq x y z
N MET A 1 34.19 14.47 21.94
CA MET A 1 33.00 13.60 21.88
C MET A 1 31.94 14.27 21.02
N THR A 2 31.89 13.93 19.73
CA THR A 2 30.93 14.53 18.77
C THR A 2 29.53 14.00 19.08
N ARG A 3 28.68 14.87 19.63
CA ARG A 3 27.24 14.64 19.79
C ARG A 3 26.71 14.16 18.44
N GLY A 4 26.17 12.94 18.39
CA GLY A 4 25.63 12.34 17.17
C GLY A 4 24.67 13.32 16.50
N ARG A 5 24.98 13.72 15.26
CA ARG A 5 24.14 14.61 14.46
C ARG A 5 22.75 13.97 14.41
N ARG A 6 21.75 14.62 15.02
CA ARG A 6 20.36 14.16 14.93
C ARG A 6 20.03 14.02 13.45
N ASP A 7 19.50 12.87 13.06
CA ASP A 7 18.99 12.67 11.72
C ASP A 7 18.00 13.81 11.42
N SER A 8 18.12 14.40 10.22
CA SER A 8 17.13 15.38 9.77
C SER A 8 15.75 14.72 9.81
N PRO A 9 14.71 15.39 10.35
CA PRO A 9 13.34 14.90 10.31
C PRO A 9 12.92 14.46 8.90
N TRP A 10 13.41 15.16 7.87
CA TRP A 10 13.17 14.83 6.47
C TRP A 10 13.79 13.49 6.05
N LEU A 11 14.99 13.17 6.53
CA LEU A 11 15.64 11.89 6.23
C LEU A 11 14.85 10.74 6.84
N ALA A 12 14.40 10.88 8.09
CA ALA A 12 13.56 9.89 8.76
C ALA A 12 12.24 9.66 8.03
N LEU A 13 11.57 10.74 7.58
CA LEU A 13 10.34 10.64 6.78
C LEU A 13 10.58 9.88 5.48
N ARG A 14 11.65 10.20 4.73
CA ARG A 14 11.99 9.48 3.49
C ARG A 14 12.22 7.99 3.70
N ARG A 15 12.88 7.59 4.80
CA ARG A 15 13.03 6.17 5.16
C ARG A 15 11.70 5.50 5.46
N CYS A 16 10.83 6.16 6.22
CA CYS A 16 9.49 5.66 6.53
C CYS A 16 8.69 5.41 5.25
N LEU A 17 8.69 6.36 4.30
CA LEU A 17 7.98 6.21 3.03
C LEU A 17 8.54 5.08 2.16
N ALA A 18 9.87 4.89 2.13
CA ALA A 18 10.47 3.76 1.42
C ALA A 18 10.08 2.40 2.03
N MET A 19 10.01 2.30 3.37
CA MET A 19 9.51 1.09 4.04
C MET A 19 8.06 0.80 3.65
N VAL A 20 7.19 1.81 3.66
CA VAL A 20 5.78 1.65 3.31
C VAL A 20 5.63 1.18 1.86
N ARG A 21 6.35 1.80 0.91
CA ARG A 21 6.36 1.34 -0.50
C ARG A 21 6.76 -0.12 -0.66
N ARG A 22 7.76 -0.59 0.09
CA ARG A 22 8.15 -2.01 0.06
C ARG A 22 7.06 -2.91 0.63
N LEU A 23 6.40 -2.51 1.70
CA LEU A 23 5.34 -3.30 2.35
C LEU A 23 4.04 -3.31 1.56
N GLN A 24 3.79 -2.29 0.73
CA GLN A 24 2.68 -2.27 -0.22
C GLN A 24 2.82 -3.30 -1.34
N ARG A 25 4.04 -3.81 -1.58
CA ARG A 25 4.31 -4.90 -2.53
C ARG A 25 4.15 -6.29 -1.89
N GLY A 26 3.79 -6.35 -0.61
CA GLY A 26 3.64 -7.58 0.16
C GLY A 26 4.58 -7.66 1.36
N PRO A 27 4.52 -8.77 2.13
CA PRO A 27 5.35 -8.97 3.30
C PRO A 27 6.85 -8.80 3.02
N ALA A 28 7.60 -8.33 4.01
CA ALA A 28 9.04 -8.14 3.91
C ALA A 28 9.73 -8.35 5.25
N THR A 29 10.89 -8.98 5.25
CA THR A 29 11.76 -9.10 6.43
C THR A 29 12.47 -7.77 6.73
N ARG A 30 13.01 -7.63 7.95
CA ARG A 30 13.81 -6.45 8.32
C ARG A 30 15.02 -6.22 7.38
N PRO A 31 15.83 -7.23 7.02
CA PRO A 31 16.93 -7.04 6.07
C PRO A 31 16.47 -6.46 4.73
N GLU A 32 15.40 -7.00 4.14
CA GLU A 32 14.85 -6.49 2.88
C GLU A 32 14.37 -5.05 3.00
N LEU A 33 13.73 -4.69 4.11
CA LEU A 33 13.30 -3.31 4.36
C LEU A 33 14.50 -2.36 4.49
N VAL A 34 15.55 -2.78 5.21
CA VAL A 34 16.78 -1.98 5.34
C VAL A 34 17.47 -1.81 3.99
N GLU A 35 17.54 -2.87 3.20
CA GLU A 35 18.15 -2.88 1.86
C GLU A 35 17.43 -1.90 0.93
N VAL A 36 16.10 -2.01 0.79
CA VAL A 36 15.31 -1.11 -0.07
C VAL A 36 15.43 0.34 0.39
N VAL A 37 15.35 0.59 1.70
CA VAL A 37 15.53 1.94 2.25
C VAL A 37 16.92 2.50 1.92
N SER A 38 17.96 1.66 2.01
CA SER A 38 19.33 2.07 1.72
C SER A 38 19.57 2.32 0.22
N ALA A 39 18.88 1.58 -0.64
CA ALA A 39 18.92 1.77 -2.10
C ALA A 39 18.18 3.05 -2.54
N GLU A 40 17.03 3.37 -1.92
CA GLU A 40 16.19 4.51 -2.33
C GLU A 40 16.56 5.84 -1.65
N VAL A 41 17.19 5.80 -0.47
CA VAL A 41 17.44 6.98 0.36
C VAL A 41 18.93 7.12 0.65
N ASN A 42 19.57 8.04 -0.07
CA ASN A 42 20.98 8.39 0.15
C ASN A 42 21.25 8.73 1.62
N GLY A 43 22.19 8.01 2.22
CA GLY A 43 22.58 8.20 3.62
C GLY A 43 21.54 7.71 4.64
N ALA A 44 20.56 6.88 4.23
CA ALA A 44 19.47 6.38 5.07
C ALA A 44 19.91 6.06 6.50
N TYR A 45 20.84 5.12 6.66
CA TYR A 45 21.34 4.72 7.97
C TYR A 45 22.79 5.18 8.24
N GLY A 46 23.37 5.98 7.34
CA GLY A 46 24.79 6.36 7.42
C GLY A 46 25.68 5.12 7.58
N ALA A 47 26.65 5.19 8.50
CA ALA A 47 27.51 4.06 8.87
C ALA A 47 26.96 3.25 10.07
N ALA A 48 25.64 3.29 10.33
CA ALA A 48 25.06 2.58 11.46
C ALA A 48 24.99 1.08 11.20
N GLU A 49 25.55 0.29 12.12
CA GLU A 49 25.56 -1.18 12.06
C GLU A 49 25.00 -1.80 13.35
N GLY A 50 24.71 -3.09 13.31
CA GLY A 50 24.31 -3.90 14.47
C GLY A 50 23.21 -3.26 15.32
N LYS A 51 23.52 -2.95 16.59
CA LYS A 51 22.56 -2.34 17.54
C LYS A 51 22.14 -0.93 17.13
N ALA A 52 23.02 -0.14 16.53
CA ALA A 52 22.69 1.23 16.11
C ALA A 52 21.69 1.22 14.95
N LEU A 53 21.91 0.38 13.94
CA LEU A 53 20.96 0.16 12.86
C LEU A 53 19.61 -0.34 13.37
N SER A 54 19.63 -1.26 14.34
CA SER A 54 18.41 -1.81 14.96
C SER A 54 17.59 -0.73 15.66
N ARG A 55 18.24 0.18 16.39
CA ARG A 55 17.57 1.32 17.04
C ARG A 55 16.97 2.29 16.02
N ARG A 56 17.67 2.60 14.93
CA ARG A 56 17.16 3.50 13.88
C ARG A 56 15.95 2.91 13.18
N PHE A 57 16.02 1.65 12.76
CA PHE A 57 14.90 0.93 12.19
C PHE A 57 13.69 0.92 13.14
N GLN A 58 13.91 0.63 14.41
CA GLN A 58 12.84 0.66 15.42
C GLN A 58 12.25 2.07 15.59
N SER A 59 13.07 3.12 15.58
CA SER A 59 12.59 4.50 15.64
C SER A 59 11.75 4.86 14.40
N ASP A 60 12.11 4.38 13.21
CA ASP A 60 11.33 4.62 11.99
C ASP A 60 9.97 3.89 12.07
N ARG A 61 9.92 2.68 12.65
CA ARG A 61 8.65 1.98 12.94
C ARG A 61 7.76 2.75 13.91
N GLU A 62 8.35 3.30 14.97
CA GLU A 62 7.62 4.12 15.94
C GLU A 62 7.08 5.40 15.29
N ARG A 63 7.83 6.02 14.37
CA ARG A 63 7.35 7.18 13.60
C ARG A 63 6.19 6.81 12.67
N LEU A 64 6.27 5.65 12.01
CA LEU A 64 5.18 5.16 11.16
C LEU A 64 3.86 5.11 11.95
N SER A 65 3.86 4.49 13.14
CA SER A 65 2.63 4.38 13.94
C SER A 65 2.24 5.67 14.65
N GLN A 66 3.18 6.36 15.31
CA GLN A 66 2.87 7.48 16.20
C GLN A 66 2.71 8.83 15.50
N ILE A 67 3.34 9.01 14.32
CA ILE A 67 3.32 10.28 13.59
C ILE A 67 2.49 10.17 12.32
N LEU A 68 2.66 9.08 11.57
CA LEU A 68 2.01 8.92 10.26
C LEU A 68 0.71 8.10 10.32
N GLY A 69 0.39 7.52 11.48
CA GLY A 69 -0.79 6.66 11.63
C GLY A 69 -0.75 5.39 10.76
N ILE A 70 0.45 4.91 10.41
CA ILE A 70 0.64 3.72 9.59
C ILE A 70 1.04 2.56 10.49
N GLU A 71 0.19 1.54 10.55
CA GLU A 71 0.46 0.34 11.35
C GLU A 71 1.14 -0.74 10.51
N ILE A 72 2.33 -1.16 10.96
CA ILE A 72 3.02 -2.34 10.43
C ILE A 72 3.08 -3.44 11.49
N LYS A 73 2.60 -4.63 11.15
CA LYS A 73 2.57 -5.78 12.04
C LYS A 73 3.78 -6.66 11.79
N ALA A 74 4.44 -7.11 12.85
CA ALA A 74 5.51 -8.10 12.75
C ALA A 74 4.95 -9.50 13.00
N ASP A 75 5.21 -10.43 12.09
CA ASP A 75 4.99 -11.85 12.31
C ASP A 75 6.24 -12.47 12.95
N ARG A 76 6.07 -13.07 14.14
CA ARG A 76 7.19 -13.67 14.88
C ARG A 76 7.70 -14.96 14.26
N ARG A 77 6.85 -15.70 13.54
CA ARG A 77 7.17 -16.98 12.91
C ARG A 77 7.93 -16.77 11.62
N SER A 78 7.41 -15.92 10.71
CA SER A 78 8.08 -15.64 9.43
C SER A 78 9.16 -14.55 9.54
N ARG A 79 9.17 -13.76 10.62
CA ARG A 79 10.03 -12.57 10.81
C ARG A 79 9.80 -11.48 9.77
N GLU A 80 8.63 -11.51 9.14
CA GLU A 80 8.20 -10.53 8.17
C GLU A 80 7.37 -9.44 8.83
N TYR A 81 7.32 -8.31 8.14
CA TYR A 81 6.47 -7.19 8.43
C TYR A 81 5.42 -7.11 7.35
N THR A 82 4.19 -6.81 7.75
CA THR A 82 3.06 -6.56 6.85
C THR A 82 2.45 -5.21 7.14
N LEU A 83 2.03 -4.51 6.08
CA LEU A 83 1.23 -3.30 6.21
C LEU A 83 -0.18 -3.71 6.65
N ARG A 84 -0.65 -3.16 7.78
CA ARG A 84 -1.96 -3.50 8.34
C ARG A 84 -2.99 -2.40 8.08
N GLU A 85 -2.61 -1.16 8.34
CA GLU A 85 -3.52 -0.02 8.29
C GLU A 85 -2.76 1.24 7.85
N LEU A 86 -3.43 2.06 7.03
CA LEU A 86 -2.98 3.37 6.58
C LEU A 86 -4.02 4.40 7.06
N ALA A 87 -3.79 5.05 8.20
CA ALA A 87 -4.71 6.08 8.68
C ALA A 87 -4.70 7.36 7.81
N MET A 88 -3.64 7.53 7.00
CA MET A 88 -3.63 8.51 5.91
C MET A 88 -3.71 7.77 4.57
N PRO A 89 -4.75 8.00 3.76
CA PRO A 89 -4.81 7.41 2.43
C PRO A 89 -3.68 7.98 1.59
N LEU A 90 -2.77 7.10 1.16
CA LEU A 90 -1.67 7.46 0.25
C LEU A 90 -2.17 7.66 -1.19
N LEU A 91 -3.42 7.30 -1.43
CA LEU A 91 -4.15 7.47 -2.67
C LEU A 91 -5.57 7.94 -2.33
N ASP A 92 -5.90 9.16 -2.73
CA ASP A 92 -7.29 9.60 -2.83
C ASP A 92 -7.80 9.28 -4.24
N MET A 93 -9.00 8.72 -4.34
CA MET A 93 -9.65 8.47 -5.63
C MET A 93 -11.09 8.98 -5.54
N PRO A 94 -11.50 9.94 -6.38
CA PRO A 94 -12.89 10.41 -6.46
C PRO A 94 -13.84 9.31 -6.96
N ASP A 95 -15.15 9.53 -6.87
CA ASP A 95 -16.17 8.53 -7.19
C ASP A 95 -16.11 8.05 -8.64
N GLU A 96 -15.71 8.93 -9.56
CA GLU A 96 -15.53 8.61 -10.98
C GLU A 96 -14.42 7.56 -11.21
N ASP A 97 -13.32 7.68 -10.46
CA ASP A 97 -12.22 6.71 -10.52
C ASP A 97 -12.63 5.38 -9.86
N LEU A 98 -13.41 5.41 -8.77
CA LEU A 98 -13.97 4.20 -8.17
C LEU A 98 -14.94 3.49 -9.13
N ARG A 99 -15.80 4.23 -9.84
CA ARG A 99 -16.67 3.67 -10.88
C ARG A 99 -15.86 3.03 -12.00
N THR A 100 -14.77 3.67 -12.42
CA THR A 100 -13.87 3.12 -13.43
C THR A 100 -13.23 1.81 -12.97
N LEU A 101 -12.78 1.73 -11.71
CA LEU A 101 -12.23 0.49 -11.14
C LEU A 101 -13.27 -0.62 -11.05
N ALA A 102 -14.48 -0.31 -10.60
CA ALA A 102 -15.57 -1.27 -10.55
C ALA A 102 -15.93 -1.80 -11.96
N PHE A 103 -15.96 -0.92 -12.95
CA PHE A 103 -16.18 -1.28 -14.35
C PHE A 103 -15.07 -2.19 -14.90
N LEU A 104 -13.80 -1.91 -14.59
CA LEU A 104 -12.68 -2.76 -14.99
C LEU A 104 -12.75 -4.15 -14.35
N GLU A 105 -13.09 -4.25 -13.06
CA GLU A 105 -13.27 -5.56 -12.40
C GLU A 105 -14.39 -6.38 -13.04
N GLN A 106 -15.49 -5.73 -13.43
CA GLN A 106 -16.64 -6.38 -14.02
C GLN A 106 -16.43 -6.73 -15.50
N THR A 107 -15.71 -5.91 -16.26
CA THR A 107 -15.45 -6.16 -17.70
C THR A 107 -14.45 -7.30 -17.89
N PHE A 108 -13.47 -7.41 -16.99
CA PHE A 108 -12.41 -8.40 -17.07
C PHE A 108 -12.68 -9.56 -16.10
N GLU A 109 -13.68 -10.37 -16.42
CA GLU A 109 -14.04 -11.60 -15.69
C GLU A 109 -13.04 -12.74 -15.93
N ALA A 110 -13.24 -13.89 -15.28
CA ALA A 110 -12.28 -15.02 -15.25
C ALA A 110 -11.86 -15.54 -16.64
N HIS A 111 -12.68 -15.31 -17.66
CA HIS A 111 -12.43 -15.74 -19.04
C HIS A 111 -11.84 -14.64 -19.94
N SER A 112 -11.79 -13.40 -19.45
CA SER A 112 -11.27 -12.27 -20.20
C SER A 112 -9.74 -12.31 -20.28
N PRO A 113 -9.14 -11.91 -21.42
CA PRO A 113 -7.71 -11.70 -21.51
C PRO A 113 -7.23 -10.76 -20.39
N HIS A 114 -6.09 -11.06 -19.79
CA HIS A 114 -5.48 -10.27 -18.71
C HIS A 114 -6.27 -10.19 -17.39
N HIS A 115 -7.30 -11.01 -17.17
CA HIS A 115 -8.08 -11.07 -15.93
C HIS A 115 -7.19 -11.02 -14.68
N HIS A 116 -6.23 -11.93 -14.56
CA HIS A 116 -5.37 -12.03 -13.39
C HIS A 116 -4.55 -10.75 -13.17
N GLN A 117 -3.94 -10.20 -14.22
CA GLN A 117 -3.15 -8.97 -14.09
C GLN A 117 -4.00 -7.77 -13.67
N ILE A 118 -5.24 -7.69 -14.16
CA ILE A 118 -6.17 -6.60 -13.82
C ILE A 118 -6.65 -6.74 -12.38
N GLN A 119 -7.03 -7.95 -11.94
CA GLN A 119 -7.43 -8.20 -10.56
C GLN A 119 -6.29 -7.89 -9.58
N GLU A 120 -5.04 -8.24 -9.92
CA GLU A 120 -3.87 -7.87 -9.12
C GLU A 120 -3.64 -6.36 -9.08
N LEU A 121 -3.82 -5.65 -10.21
CA LEU A 121 -3.67 -4.20 -10.27
C LEU A 121 -4.73 -3.51 -9.40
N VAL A 122 -5.99 -3.86 -9.59
CA VAL A 122 -7.10 -3.29 -8.82
C VAL A 122 -6.94 -3.64 -7.34
N GLY A 123 -6.58 -4.88 -7.01
CA GLY A 123 -6.27 -5.30 -5.63
C GLY A 123 -5.16 -4.47 -4.99
N ARG A 124 -4.09 -4.16 -5.74
CA ARG A 124 -3.06 -3.23 -5.27
C ARG A 124 -3.63 -1.84 -5.01
N LEU A 125 -4.39 -1.25 -5.94
CA LEU A 125 -4.99 0.08 -5.78
C LEU A 125 -5.94 0.15 -4.57
N LYS A 126 -6.78 -0.88 -4.38
CA LYS A 126 -7.65 -1.01 -3.20
C LYS A 126 -6.86 -1.02 -1.89
N ALA A 127 -5.64 -1.55 -1.86
CA ALA A 127 -4.81 -1.55 -0.66
C ALA A 127 -4.27 -0.17 -0.26
N TYR A 128 -4.31 0.83 -1.15
CA TYR A 128 -3.97 2.22 -0.85
C TYR A 128 -5.18 3.07 -0.44
N LEU A 129 -6.39 2.57 -0.67
CA LEU A 129 -7.62 3.26 -0.33
C LEU A 129 -7.93 3.16 1.17
N PRO A 130 -8.49 4.23 1.76
CA PRO A 130 -9.04 4.16 3.11
C PRO A 130 -10.27 3.26 3.14
N GLU A 131 -10.68 2.80 4.32
CA GLU A 131 -11.80 1.86 4.49
C GLU A 131 -13.10 2.38 3.89
N GLU A 132 -13.40 3.66 4.10
CA GLU A 132 -14.61 4.32 3.60
C GLU A 132 -14.68 4.27 2.07
N ARG A 133 -13.55 4.47 1.38
CA ARG A 133 -13.50 4.39 -0.09
C ARG A 133 -13.56 2.95 -0.60
N ARG A 134 -13.00 1.98 0.14
CA ARG A 134 -13.15 0.55 -0.17
C ARG A 134 -14.62 0.13 -0.07
N LEU A 135 -15.33 0.59 0.96
CA LEU A 135 -16.77 0.34 1.12
C LEU A 135 -17.59 1.00 0.00
N ALA A 136 -17.28 2.26 -0.34
CA ALA A 136 -17.94 2.95 -1.45
C ALA A 136 -17.71 2.22 -2.79
N LEU A 137 -16.52 1.68 -3.02
CA LEU A 137 -16.21 0.90 -4.22
C LEU A 137 -17.05 -0.38 -4.32
N GLU A 138 -17.26 -1.11 -3.21
CA GLU A 138 -18.11 -2.30 -3.22
C GLU A 138 -19.58 -1.96 -3.52
N GLN A 139 -20.08 -0.82 -3.01
CA GLN A 139 -21.43 -0.32 -3.35
C GLN A 139 -21.54 0.02 -4.84
N ILE A 140 -20.58 0.78 -5.36
CA ILE A 140 -20.51 1.14 -6.78
C ILE A 140 -20.42 -0.10 -7.67
N ARG A 141 -19.70 -1.15 -7.24
CA ARG A 141 -19.62 -2.41 -8.00
C ARG A 141 -20.99 -3.06 -8.15
N THR A 142 -21.81 -3.08 -7.09
CA THR A 142 -23.18 -3.58 -7.17
C THR A 142 -23.99 -2.79 -8.19
N ASP A 143 -23.88 -1.46 -8.20
CA ASP A 143 -24.59 -0.62 -9.17
C ASP A 143 -24.14 -0.88 -10.62
N VAL A 144 -22.82 -1.01 -10.86
CA VAL A 144 -22.25 -1.30 -12.19
C VAL A 144 -22.72 -2.66 -12.71
N ILE A 145 -22.77 -3.69 -11.86
CA ILE A 145 -23.28 -5.02 -12.23
C ILE A 145 -24.74 -4.93 -12.68
N LEU A 146 -25.57 -4.19 -11.92
CA LEU A 146 -26.98 -4.01 -12.27
C LEU A 146 -27.14 -3.26 -13.60
N GLN A 147 -26.34 -2.23 -13.85
CA GLN A 147 -26.38 -1.46 -15.09
C GLN A 147 -25.93 -2.28 -16.30
N LEU A 148 -24.87 -3.08 -16.17
CA LEU A 148 -24.38 -3.92 -17.26
C LEU A 148 -25.36 -5.05 -17.59
N GLY A 149 -25.97 -5.67 -16.59
CA GLY A 149 -27.01 -6.68 -16.81
C GLY A 149 -28.22 -6.11 -17.56
N GLN A 150 -28.65 -4.89 -17.22
CA GLN A 150 -29.72 -4.20 -17.95
C GLN A 150 -29.35 -3.92 -19.42
N GLN A 151 -28.09 -3.53 -19.69
CA GLN A 151 -27.65 -3.28 -21.07
C GLN A 151 -27.54 -4.54 -21.93
N ASP A 152 -27.26 -5.69 -21.33
CA ASP A 152 -27.24 -6.99 -22.03
C ASP A 152 -28.67 -7.49 -22.31
N ASP A 153 -29.60 -7.31 -21.37
CA ASP A 153 -31.01 -7.66 -21.54
C ASP A 153 -31.72 -6.74 -22.57
N ASP A 154 -31.38 -5.46 -22.61
CA ASP A 154 -31.92 -4.48 -23.57
C ASP A 154 -31.39 -4.70 -25.00
N ARG A 155 -30.40 -5.58 -25.19
CA ARG A 155 -29.79 -5.90 -26.49
C ARG A 155 -30.40 -7.09 -27.21
N LEU A 156 -31.51 -7.63 -26.72
CA LEU A 156 -32.26 -8.69 -27.38
C LEU A 156 -33.43 -8.13 -28.19
N ASP A 157 -33.16 -7.77 -29.44
CA ASP A 157 -34.16 -7.71 -30.52
C ASP A 157 -33.46 -7.81 -31.89
N PRO A 158 -34.11 -8.41 -32.91
CA PRO A 158 -33.94 -9.77 -33.41
C PRO A 158 -32.83 -10.00 -34.46
#